data_AF-A0A2D8YDH0-F1
#
_entry.id   AF-A0A2D8YDH0-F1
#
_cell.length_a   1.000
_cell.length_b   1.000
_cell.length_c   1.000
_cell.angle_alpha   90.00
_cell.angle_beta   90.00
_cell.angle_gamma   90.00
#
_symmetry.space_group_name_H-M   'P 1'
#
loop_
_entity.id
_entity.type
_entity.pdbx_description
1 polymer ?
#
loop_
_entity_poly.entity_id
_entity_poly.type
_entity_poly.pdbx_seq_one_letter_code
_entity_poly.pdbx_strand_id
1 'polypeptide(L)'
;VRFEGPTDSDGLKSFFFPGPTGEFDLTLDRVVERREPDKGNDFYVFNNNLYAFPVRAEDGSEFSVYVDPFKLEIDHLGPQLTIMAIGHPLDNKPPNQWIRLSPKSMNELNTLATGSGTDFANMPLEKRGTLASGHGLFNGDIYVPLSLEDGTPIEMKDGAVGMVPLYVNDHMDFAVKGVRGWLVVYGEGPERYYRFITHVVGGPEFREPLSGNLNELAPINVNLYAVNALKLADVWVGSMDEDVYRDMFRDQNPDDIPSMPLHAAVRFFEDPELGAAGGISDWYTLGAAGEDAYVRQTAEHRNPQFYKSSPDDPQTLVTEEIIKQARALFEEKYDARMGREYPEAWAAVRAERLATSQREKADEILANGYEIQFNDVFYTVARTQGGKYLQAYWNRYKQLPNEADASDICSRFGNNSRECGTVWRWAQAQYEGRAQAERVAAEEYARKAYRHPIFDWKPEYRPPMNYQGRCYNQGDGTEKCFYD
;
A
#
# COMPACT_ATOMS: atom_id res chain seq x y z
N VAL A 1 -43.99 11.56 -2.46
CA VAL A 1 -43.03 11.58 -3.59
C VAL A 1 -42.42 12.96 -3.62
N ARG A 2 -41.12 13.11 -3.35
CA ARG A 2 -40.45 14.42 -3.32
C ARG A 2 -40.11 14.88 -4.73
N PHE A 3 -40.18 16.19 -4.99
CA PHE A 3 -39.68 16.79 -6.23
C PHE A 3 -38.48 17.70 -5.93
N GLU A 4 -37.42 17.54 -6.72
CA GLU A 4 -36.25 18.43 -6.71
C GLU A 4 -36.52 19.59 -7.69
N GLY A 5 -36.38 20.81 -7.19
CA GLY A 5 -36.48 22.04 -7.96
C GLY A 5 -35.17 22.39 -8.68
N PRO A 6 -35.22 23.35 -9.62
CA PRO A 6 -34.01 23.82 -10.29
C PRO A 6 -33.04 24.47 -9.30
N THR A 7 -31.74 24.30 -9.53
CA THR A 7 -30.69 25.05 -8.82
C THR A 7 -30.73 26.52 -9.23
N ASP A 8 -30.68 27.43 -8.26
CA ASP A 8 -30.63 28.87 -8.50
C ASP A 8 -29.22 29.35 -8.95
N SER A 9 -29.07 30.65 -9.20
CA SER A 9 -27.79 31.26 -9.62
C SER A 9 -26.68 31.18 -8.57
N ASP A 10 -27.04 30.94 -7.30
CA ASP A 10 -26.13 30.85 -6.17
C ASP A 10 -25.73 29.38 -5.88
N GLY A 11 -26.19 28.44 -6.70
CA GLY A 11 -25.91 27.01 -6.55
C GLY A 11 -26.76 26.34 -5.48
N LEU A 12 -27.91 26.91 -5.11
CA LEU A 12 -28.80 26.38 -4.09
C LEU A 12 -30.06 25.75 -4.70
N LYS A 13 -30.57 24.69 -4.07
CA LYS A 13 -31.71 23.91 -4.56
C LYS A 13 -32.95 24.08 -3.70
N SER A 14 -34.10 23.74 -4.31
CA SER A 14 -35.38 23.64 -3.62
C SER A 14 -35.89 22.20 -3.61
N PHE A 15 -36.57 21.80 -2.54
CA PHE A 15 -37.20 20.50 -2.40
C PHE A 15 -38.67 20.67 -2.00
N PHE A 16 -39.55 19.98 -2.73
CA PHE A 16 -41.00 20.06 -2.54
C PHE A 16 -41.56 18.73 -2.06
N PHE A 17 -42.40 18.78 -1.03
CA PHE A 17 -43.08 17.63 -0.44
C PHE A 17 -44.59 17.75 -0.67
N PRO A 18 -45.17 16.96 -1.59
CA PRO A 18 -46.59 17.00 -1.87
C PRO A 18 -47.39 16.30 -0.78
N GLY A 19 -48.49 16.94 -0.39
CA GLY A 19 -49.51 16.43 0.49
C GLY A 19 -50.41 15.38 -0.16
N PRO A 20 -51.37 14.82 0.62
CA PRO A 20 -52.35 13.87 0.13
C PRO A 20 -53.25 14.42 -0.99
N THR A 21 -53.39 15.75 -1.06
CA THR A 21 -54.19 16.48 -2.06
C THR A 21 -53.43 16.72 -3.37
N GLY A 22 -52.12 16.48 -3.40
CA GLY A 22 -51.24 16.81 -4.52
C GLY A 22 -50.71 18.25 -4.52
N GLU A 23 -51.13 19.09 -3.58
CA GLU A 23 -50.50 20.40 -3.32
C GLU A 23 -49.18 20.21 -2.55
N PHE A 24 -48.27 21.18 -2.62
CA PHE A 24 -47.03 21.13 -1.86
C PHE A 24 -47.26 21.64 -0.44
N ASP A 25 -47.29 20.72 0.53
CA ASP A 25 -47.53 21.03 1.94
C ASP A 25 -46.27 21.57 2.64
N LEU A 26 -45.09 21.20 2.13
CA LEU A 26 -43.81 21.70 2.62
C LEU A 26 -42.84 21.96 1.46
N THR A 27 -42.19 23.12 1.54
CA THR A 27 -41.11 23.52 0.63
C THR A 27 -39.88 23.86 1.46
N LEU A 28 -38.73 23.29 1.06
CA LEU A 28 -37.42 23.69 1.57
C LEU A 28 -36.67 24.38 0.44
N ASP A 29 -36.37 25.65 0.62
CA ASP A 29 -35.57 26.42 -0.33
C ASP A 29 -34.14 26.59 0.20
N ARG A 30 -33.23 26.98 -0.69
CA ARG A 30 -31.85 27.35 -0.37
C ARG A 30 -31.00 26.20 0.21
N VAL A 31 -31.28 24.96 -0.20
CA VAL A 31 -30.49 23.77 0.16
C VAL A 31 -29.14 23.82 -0.54
N VAL A 32 -28.06 23.60 0.21
CA VAL A 32 -26.70 23.59 -0.30
C VAL A 32 -26.44 22.32 -1.10
N GLU A 33 -26.09 22.47 -2.37
CA GLU A 33 -25.72 21.33 -3.23
C GLU A 33 -24.42 20.67 -2.76
N ARG A 34 -24.38 19.33 -2.74
CA ARG A 34 -23.13 18.59 -2.52
C ARG A 34 -22.22 18.77 -3.72
N ARG A 35 -21.03 19.34 -3.48
CA ARG A 35 -19.99 19.46 -4.50
C ARG A 35 -19.24 18.13 -4.64
N GLU A 36 -18.69 17.87 -5.83
CA GLU A 36 -17.66 16.84 -6.00
C GLU A 36 -16.54 17.06 -4.97
N PRO A 37 -15.97 16.02 -4.32
CA PRO A 37 -16.08 14.58 -4.60
C PRO A 37 -17.35 13.84 -4.12
N ASP A 38 -18.22 14.53 -3.39
CA ASP A 38 -19.23 13.98 -2.52
C ASP A 38 -20.54 13.57 -3.25
N LYS A 39 -20.44 12.83 -4.38
CA LYS A 39 -21.63 12.46 -5.17
C LYS A 39 -22.67 11.72 -4.32
N GLY A 40 -23.88 12.24 -4.30
CA GLY A 40 -25.02 11.64 -3.61
C GLY A 40 -26.18 12.63 -3.48
N ASN A 41 -27.13 12.32 -2.61
CA ASN A 41 -28.21 13.24 -2.28
C ASN A 41 -27.68 14.48 -1.56
N ASP A 42 -28.29 15.64 -1.82
CA ASP A 42 -28.00 16.91 -1.13
C ASP A 42 -28.50 16.95 0.33
N PHE A 43 -29.05 15.83 0.82
CA PHE A 43 -29.61 15.66 2.15
C PHE A 43 -29.26 14.25 2.64
N TYR A 44 -29.32 14.07 3.95
CA TYR A 44 -29.12 12.77 4.59
C TYR A 44 -30.44 12.17 5.06
N VAL A 45 -30.55 10.83 5.04
CA VAL A 45 -31.71 10.10 5.58
C VAL A 45 -31.23 9.19 6.70
N PHE A 46 -31.72 9.44 7.91
CA PHE A 46 -31.42 8.61 9.08
C PHE A 46 -32.30 7.36 9.12
N ASN A 47 -31.92 6.37 9.93
CA ASN A 47 -32.62 5.08 9.99
C ASN A 47 -34.06 5.21 10.54
N ASN A 48 -34.34 6.23 11.34
CA ASN A 48 -35.69 6.59 11.78
C ASN A 48 -36.53 7.30 10.68
N ASN A 49 -35.98 7.44 9.47
CA ASN A 49 -36.54 8.16 8.32
C ASN A 49 -36.62 9.68 8.49
N LEU A 50 -35.87 10.27 9.41
CA LEU A 50 -35.70 11.72 9.48
C LEU A 50 -34.80 12.18 8.33
N TYR A 51 -35.18 13.26 7.65
CA TYR A 51 -34.42 13.82 6.54
C TYR A 51 -33.72 15.07 7.01
N ALA A 52 -32.43 15.22 6.76
CA ALA A 52 -31.68 16.43 7.13
C ALA A 52 -31.08 17.11 5.91
N PHE A 53 -31.39 18.39 5.77
CA PHE A 53 -30.99 19.24 4.65
C PHE A 53 -30.02 20.32 5.16
N PRO A 54 -28.81 20.46 4.58
CA PRO A 54 -27.97 21.62 4.79
C PRO A 54 -28.56 22.82 4.04
N VAL A 55 -28.82 23.92 4.74
CA VAL A 55 -29.48 25.12 4.19
C VAL A 55 -28.61 26.35 4.44
N ARG A 56 -28.55 27.24 3.46
CA ARG A 56 -27.89 28.55 3.58
C ARG A 56 -28.93 29.66 3.69
N ALA A 57 -28.95 30.38 4.79
CA ALA A 57 -29.80 31.56 4.98
C ALA A 57 -29.42 32.70 4.03
N GLU A 58 -30.27 33.73 3.96
CA GLU A 58 -30.03 34.95 3.17
C GLU A 58 -28.80 35.73 3.62
N ASP A 59 -28.47 35.69 4.91
CA ASP A 59 -27.29 36.34 5.49
C ASP A 59 -25.98 35.55 5.27
N GLY A 60 -26.07 34.40 4.58
CA GLY A 60 -24.95 33.51 4.29
C GLY A 60 -24.62 32.51 5.41
N SER A 61 -25.32 32.55 6.55
CA SER A 61 -25.16 31.53 7.59
C SER A 61 -25.68 30.17 7.12
N GLU A 62 -25.00 29.09 7.53
CA GLU A 62 -25.39 27.72 7.19
C GLU A 62 -25.86 26.96 8.43
N PHE A 63 -26.94 26.22 8.29
CA PHE A 63 -27.59 25.43 9.34
C PHE A 63 -28.29 24.22 8.71
N SER A 64 -28.93 23.39 9.53
CA SER A 64 -29.65 22.21 9.03
C SER A 64 -31.13 22.25 9.35
N VAL A 65 -31.95 21.80 8.40
CA VAL A 65 -33.39 21.60 8.58
C VAL A 65 -33.68 20.11 8.62
N TYR A 66 -34.29 19.64 9.71
CA TYR A 66 -34.70 18.26 9.88
C TYR A 66 -36.20 18.14 9.62
N VAL A 67 -36.60 17.22 8.74
CA VAL A 67 -37.97 17.04 8.27
C VAL A 67 -38.43 15.62 8.53
N ASP A 68 -39.61 15.50 9.15
CA ASP A 68 -40.35 14.24 9.26
C ASP A 68 -41.20 14.08 7.97
N PRO A 69 -40.80 13.17 7.05
CA PRO A 69 -41.48 13.04 5.76
C PRO A 69 -42.87 12.40 5.88
N PHE A 70 -43.21 11.79 7.03
CA PHE A 70 -44.53 11.20 7.24
C PHE A 70 -45.54 12.21 7.78
N LYS A 71 -45.07 13.18 8.56
CA LYS A 71 -45.90 14.31 9.03
C LYS A 71 -45.92 15.48 8.05
N LEU A 72 -44.94 15.53 7.13
CA LEU A 72 -44.72 16.66 6.21
C LEU A 72 -44.43 17.98 6.96
N GLU A 73 -43.74 17.89 8.09
CA GLU A 73 -43.44 19.01 8.98
C GLU A 73 -41.94 19.09 9.26
N ILE A 74 -41.46 20.30 9.57
CA ILE A 74 -40.13 20.52 10.13
C ILE A 74 -40.14 20.02 11.57
N ASP A 75 -39.31 19.04 11.87
CA ASP A 75 -39.14 18.51 13.23
C ASP A 75 -38.33 19.49 14.09
N HIS A 76 -37.15 19.89 13.60
CA HIS A 76 -36.32 20.91 14.25
C HIS A 76 -35.29 21.54 13.29
N LEU A 77 -34.65 22.62 13.76
CA LEU A 77 -33.47 23.20 13.16
C LEU A 77 -32.24 22.80 13.98
N GLY A 78 -31.13 22.49 13.31
CA GLY A 78 -29.88 22.10 13.95
C GLY A 78 -28.68 22.84 13.38
N PRO A 79 -27.48 22.61 13.95
CA PRO A 79 -26.24 23.20 13.44
C PRO A 79 -25.90 22.67 12.04
N GLN A 80 -24.88 23.26 11.40
CA GLN A 80 -24.52 22.95 10.02
C GLN A 80 -24.13 21.46 9.84
N LEU A 81 -24.94 20.76 9.05
CA LEU A 81 -24.70 19.40 8.58
C LEU A 81 -23.72 19.46 7.42
N THR A 82 -22.76 18.55 7.44
CA THR A 82 -21.90 18.24 6.31
C THR A 82 -21.97 16.74 6.04
N ILE A 83 -22.14 16.35 4.78
CA ILE A 83 -22.20 14.95 4.36
C ILE A 83 -20.91 14.65 3.61
N MET A 84 -19.99 13.94 4.25
CA MET A 84 -18.68 13.64 3.67
C MET A 84 -18.62 12.22 3.12
N ALA A 85 -18.01 12.06 1.95
CA ALA A 85 -17.61 10.78 1.41
C ALA A 85 -16.33 10.30 2.12
N ILE A 86 -16.41 9.13 2.76
CA ILE A 86 -15.32 8.54 3.54
C ILE A 86 -14.99 7.19 2.94
N GLY A 87 -13.73 6.94 2.61
CA GLY A 87 -13.33 5.67 1.99
C GLY A 87 -12.16 5.00 2.70
N HIS A 88 -11.48 4.13 1.96
CA HIS A 88 -10.37 3.31 2.47
C HIS A 88 -9.16 4.13 2.96
N PRO A 89 -8.35 3.57 3.89
CA PRO A 89 -7.11 4.20 4.35
C PRO A 89 -6.09 4.38 3.22
N LEU A 90 -5.11 5.26 3.44
CA LEU A 90 -3.92 5.39 2.60
C LEU A 90 -3.10 4.08 2.70
N ASP A 91 -2.82 3.39 1.59
CA ASP A 91 -2.02 2.14 1.59
C ASP A 91 -0.50 2.43 1.46
N ASN A 92 0.32 1.52 2.00
CA ASN A 92 1.59 1.80 2.67
C ASN A 92 2.88 1.51 1.87
N LYS A 93 2.91 1.65 0.54
CA LYS A 93 4.18 1.52 -0.23
C LYS A 93 4.24 2.44 -1.44
N PRO A 94 5.22 3.35 -1.56
CA PRO A 94 5.61 3.93 -2.85
C PRO A 94 6.37 2.88 -3.70
N PRO A 95 6.10 2.71 -5.01
CA PRO A 95 5.12 3.42 -5.85
C PRO A 95 3.71 2.79 -5.84
N ASN A 96 3.48 1.74 -5.05
CA ASN A 96 2.20 1.04 -4.93
C ASN A 96 1.05 1.84 -4.26
N GLN A 97 1.21 3.14 -4.00
CA GLN A 97 0.24 3.99 -3.27
C GLN A 97 -1.09 4.24 -4.02
N TRP A 98 -1.29 3.57 -5.16
CA TRP A 98 -2.48 3.64 -6.02
C TRP A 98 -3.11 2.27 -6.31
N ILE A 99 -2.56 1.18 -5.76
CA ILE A 99 -2.91 -0.20 -6.15
C ILE A 99 -3.72 -0.91 -5.06
N ARG A 100 -4.85 -0.33 -4.67
CA ARG A 100 -6.04 -1.17 -4.36
C ARG A 100 -6.96 -1.32 -5.57
N LEU A 101 -6.45 -1.00 -6.75
CA LEU A 101 -7.11 -1.25 -8.04
C LEU A 101 -6.54 -2.47 -8.80
N SER A 102 -5.58 -3.22 -8.23
CA SER A 102 -5.24 -4.55 -8.76
C SER A 102 -6.04 -5.59 -8.01
N PRO A 103 -7.17 -6.06 -8.57
CA PRO A 103 -7.94 -7.11 -7.96
C PRO A 103 -7.07 -8.36 -7.79
N LYS A 104 -7.15 -8.98 -6.62
CA LYS A 104 -6.47 -10.25 -6.29
C LYS A 104 -6.95 -11.40 -7.15
N SER A 105 -8.06 -11.21 -7.87
CA SER A 105 -8.62 -12.19 -8.80
C SER A 105 -9.46 -11.54 -9.89
N MET A 106 -9.62 -12.22 -11.03
CA MET A 106 -10.52 -11.77 -12.11
C MET A 106 -11.98 -11.57 -11.64
N ASN A 107 -12.41 -12.25 -10.57
CA ASN A 107 -13.73 -12.05 -9.97
C ASN A 107 -13.86 -10.68 -9.29
N GLU A 108 -12.81 -10.22 -8.62
CA GLU A 108 -12.79 -8.91 -7.96
C GLU A 108 -12.72 -7.78 -9.01
N LEU A 109 -12.01 -8.00 -10.13
CA LEU A 109 -12.04 -7.10 -11.31
C LEU A 109 -13.46 -6.96 -11.86
N ASN A 110 -14.16 -8.07 -12.05
CA ASN A 110 -15.53 -8.07 -12.55
C ASN A 110 -16.51 -7.41 -11.56
N THR A 111 -16.28 -7.56 -10.25
CA THR A 111 -17.08 -6.91 -9.20
C THR A 111 -16.86 -5.38 -9.21
N LEU A 112 -15.61 -4.93 -9.32
CA LEU A 112 -15.25 -3.51 -9.45
C LEU A 112 -15.75 -2.90 -10.77
N ALA A 113 -15.71 -3.65 -11.87
CA ALA A 113 -16.15 -3.20 -13.19
C ALA A 113 -17.67 -3.19 -13.37
N THR A 114 -18.43 -3.87 -12.51
CA THR A 114 -19.91 -3.94 -12.59
C THR A 114 -20.61 -3.27 -11.40
N GLY A 115 -19.87 -2.87 -10.35
CA GLY A 115 -20.38 -2.14 -9.20
C GLY A 115 -20.47 -0.64 -9.47
N SER A 116 -21.66 -0.07 -9.38
CA SER A 116 -21.87 1.38 -9.48
C SER A 116 -21.32 2.10 -8.23
N GLY A 117 -20.03 2.45 -8.23
CA GLY A 117 -19.45 3.56 -7.43
C GLY A 117 -19.45 3.45 -5.89
N THR A 118 -19.02 2.33 -5.29
CA THR A 118 -19.17 2.06 -3.84
C THR A 118 -17.90 2.15 -2.98
N ASP A 119 -16.86 2.88 -3.38
CA ASP A 119 -15.60 2.99 -2.59
C ASP A 119 -15.65 4.01 -1.44
N PHE A 120 -16.82 4.63 -1.21
CA PHE A 120 -17.04 5.61 -0.16
C PHE A 120 -18.38 5.41 0.54
N ALA A 121 -18.39 5.61 1.85
CA ALA A 121 -19.60 5.77 2.66
C ALA A 121 -19.85 7.26 2.92
N ASN A 122 -21.08 7.71 2.66
CA ASN A 122 -21.51 9.05 2.99
C ASN A 122 -21.88 9.11 4.47
N MET A 123 -21.17 9.92 5.24
CA MET A 123 -21.38 10.03 6.68
C MET A 123 -21.86 11.44 7.06
N PRO A 124 -22.93 11.54 7.88
CA PRO A 124 -23.43 12.82 8.36
C PRO A 124 -22.59 13.31 9.54
N LEU A 125 -22.17 14.57 9.47
CA LEU A 125 -21.32 15.23 10.44
C LEU A 125 -21.88 16.60 10.78
N GLU A 126 -21.67 17.04 12.01
CA GLU A 126 -22.02 18.38 12.46
C GLU A 126 -20.76 19.22 12.64
N LYS A 127 -20.71 20.41 12.04
CA LYS A 127 -19.59 21.35 12.26
C LYS A 127 -19.72 22.00 13.63
N ARG A 128 -18.67 21.88 14.45
CA ARG A 128 -18.58 22.42 15.81
C ARG A 128 -17.64 23.62 15.94
N GLY A 129 -16.72 23.79 15.01
CA GLY A 129 -15.76 24.89 15.06
C GLY A 129 -14.73 24.83 13.96
N THR A 130 -13.63 25.55 14.16
CA THR A 130 -12.50 25.60 13.23
C THR A 130 -11.18 25.58 14.00
N LEU A 131 -10.20 24.87 13.45
CA LEU A 131 -8.82 24.86 13.86
C LEU A 131 -8.09 26.00 13.15
N ALA A 132 -7.20 26.70 13.86
CA ALA A 132 -6.42 27.78 13.27
C ALA A 132 -5.45 27.25 12.19
N SER A 133 -5.15 28.07 11.18
CA SER A 133 -4.41 27.70 9.96
C SER A 133 -2.93 27.33 10.16
N GLY A 134 -2.41 27.30 11.40
CA GLY A 134 -1.01 27.00 11.71
C GLY A 134 -0.58 25.55 11.44
N HIS A 135 -1.54 24.65 11.20
CA HIS A 135 -1.31 23.21 11.04
C HIS A 135 -1.15 22.75 9.58
N GLY A 136 -1.13 23.67 8.61
CA GLY A 136 -1.00 23.34 7.18
C GLY A 136 -2.23 22.64 6.57
N LEU A 137 -3.24 22.33 7.38
CA LEU A 137 -4.43 21.57 6.98
C LEU A 137 -5.26 22.34 5.93
N PHE A 138 -5.64 21.64 4.86
CA PHE A 138 -6.45 22.19 3.76
C PHE A 138 -7.88 22.57 4.17
N ASN A 139 -8.44 21.89 5.18
CA ASN A 139 -9.69 22.27 5.84
C ASN A 139 -9.48 22.16 7.36
N GLY A 140 -9.64 23.26 8.08
CA GLY A 140 -9.51 23.32 9.53
C GLY A 140 -10.82 23.06 10.28
N ASP A 141 -11.94 22.85 9.59
CA ASP A 141 -13.23 22.67 10.23
C ASP A 141 -13.24 21.44 11.15
N ILE A 142 -13.74 21.63 12.37
CA ILE A 142 -13.85 20.60 13.40
C ILE A 142 -15.27 20.05 13.37
N TYR A 143 -15.40 18.73 13.22
CA TYR A 143 -16.67 18.04 13.10
C TYR A 143 -16.88 17.03 14.23
N VAL A 144 -18.14 16.75 14.52
CA VAL A 144 -18.57 15.66 15.39
C VAL A 144 -19.53 14.76 14.59
N PRO A 145 -19.41 13.42 14.68
CA PRO A 145 -20.30 12.56 13.94
C PRO A 145 -21.72 12.55 14.49
N LEU A 146 -22.68 12.38 13.58
CA LEU A 146 -24.08 12.19 13.94
C LEU A 146 -24.42 10.69 13.97
N SER A 147 -25.29 10.32 14.90
CA SER A 147 -25.88 8.98 15.00
C SER A 147 -26.65 8.69 13.72
N LEU A 148 -26.40 7.51 13.13
CA LEU A 148 -27.13 7.08 11.94
C LEU A 148 -28.59 6.72 12.27
N GLU A 149 -28.91 6.50 13.55
CA GLU A 149 -30.26 6.14 13.99
C GLU A 149 -31.22 7.31 13.90
N ASP A 150 -30.80 8.48 14.41
CA ASP A 150 -31.70 9.61 14.65
C ASP A 150 -31.08 10.99 14.36
N GLY A 151 -29.81 11.05 13.95
CA GLY A 151 -29.13 12.30 13.63
C GLY A 151 -28.68 13.10 14.85
N THR A 152 -28.69 12.52 16.04
CA THR A 152 -28.16 13.17 17.25
C THR A 152 -26.62 13.17 17.27
N PRO A 153 -25.95 14.20 17.80
CA PRO A 153 -24.50 14.22 17.90
C PRO A 153 -23.96 13.13 18.81
N ILE A 154 -22.98 12.38 18.33
CA ILE A 154 -22.30 11.33 19.09
C ILE A 154 -21.30 11.98 20.04
N GLU A 155 -21.31 11.52 21.30
CA GLU A 155 -20.34 11.94 22.29
C GLU A 155 -18.92 11.47 21.90
N MET A 156 -17.99 12.41 21.88
CA MET A 156 -16.58 12.14 21.59
C MET A 156 -15.92 11.47 22.79
N LYS A 157 -15.13 10.41 22.55
CA LYS A 157 -14.43 9.65 23.59
C LYS A 157 -13.30 10.46 24.23
N ASP A 158 -13.03 10.20 25.52
CA ASP A 158 -11.96 10.82 26.31
C ASP A 158 -11.96 12.36 26.27
N GLY A 159 -13.13 12.99 26.11
CA GLY A 159 -13.26 14.45 26.09
C GLY A 159 -12.68 15.11 24.83
N ALA A 160 -12.60 14.38 23.70
CA ALA A 160 -12.28 15.02 22.42
C ALA A 160 -13.28 16.13 22.08
N VAL A 161 -12.77 17.22 21.50
CA VAL A 161 -13.58 18.36 21.04
C VAL A 161 -14.25 18.02 19.71
N GLY A 162 -13.57 17.25 18.86
CA GLY A 162 -14.06 16.82 17.56
C GLY A 162 -12.94 16.31 16.66
N MET A 163 -13.23 16.22 15.37
CA MET A 163 -12.37 15.59 14.38
C MET A 163 -12.22 16.50 13.16
N VAL A 164 -10.99 16.68 12.70
CA VAL A 164 -10.69 17.41 11.47
C VAL A 164 -10.39 16.38 10.37
N PRO A 165 -11.13 16.41 9.25
CA PRO A 165 -10.90 15.50 8.13
C PRO A 165 -9.59 15.82 7.43
N LEU A 166 -8.84 14.77 7.10
CA LEU A 166 -7.69 14.87 6.22
C LEU A 166 -8.18 14.62 4.80
N TYR A 167 -8.45 15.72 4.09
CA TYR A 167 -8.80 15.71 2.68
C TYR A 167 -7.54 15.58 1.82
N VAL A 168 -7.68 14.82 0.73
CA VAL A 168 -6.76 14.85 -0.40
C VAL A 168 -7.54 15.48 -1.54
N ASN A 169 -7.43 16.80 -1.74
CA ASN A 169 -8.13 17.50 -2.83
C ASN A 169 -7.19 17.93 -3.97
N ASP A 170 -7.74 17.81 -5.19
CA ASP A 170 -7.50 18.53 -6.45
C ASP A 170 -6.11 18.60 -7.12
N HIS A 171 -5.01 18.24 -6.46
CA HIS A 171 -3.71 18.23 -7.14
C HIS A 171 -3.27 16.84 -7.60
N MET A 172 -3.97 15.78 -7.14
CA MET A 172 -3.70 14.38 -7.44
C MET A 172 -4.55 13.91 -8.62
N ASP A 173 -3.91 13.58 -9.74
CA ASP A 173 -4.53 13.21 -11.03
C ASP A 173 -5.12 11.80 -11.01
N PHE A 174 -5.77 11.48 -9.91
CA PHE A 174 -6.44 10.24 -9.68
C PHE A 174 -7.73 10.55 -8.93
N ALA A 175 -8.77 9.86 -9.34
CA ALA A 175 -10.13 9.92 -8.83
C ALA A 175 -10.28 9.42 -7.37
N VAL A 176 -9.44 9.87 -6.43
CA VAL A 176 -9.57 9.57 -5.00
C VAL A 176 -10.33 10.71 -4.34
N LYS A 177 -11.65 10.53 -4.31
CA LYS A 177 -12.67 11.51 -3.98
C LYS A 177 -13.21 11.32 -2.54
N GLY A 178 -12.51 11.77 -1.49
CA GLY A 178 -13.06 11.76 -0.11
C GLY A 178 -12.04 11.78 1.05
N VAL A 179 -12.51 11.63 2.29
CA VAL A 179 -11.69 11.65 3.52
C VAL A 179 -10.83 10.39 3.61
N ARG A 180 -9.56 10.57 3.98
CA ARG A 180 -8.52 9.52 4.02
C ARG A 180 -7.76 9.41 5.34
N GLY A 181 -8.15 10.22 6.31
CA GLY A 181 -7.66 10.16 7.67
C GLY A 181 -8.32 11.23 8.52
N TRP A 182 -7.98 11.24 9.80
CA TRP A 182 -8.56 12.14 10.78
C TRP A 182 -7.51 12.66 11.74
N LEU A 183 -7.62 13.94 12.06
CA LEU A 183 -6.95 14.54 13.21
C LEU A 183 -8.00 14.72 14.31
N VAL A 184 -7.89 13.96 15.39
CA VAL A 184 -8.78 14.10 16.55
C VAL A 184 -8.20 15.13 17.51
N VAL A 185 -9.01 16.12 17.85
CA VAL A 185 -8.60 17.30 18.62
C VAL A 185 -9.09 17.15 20.06
N TYR A 186 -8.19 17.39 21.02
CA TYR A 186 -8.47 17.36 22.44
C TYR A 186 -8.05 18.66 23.10
N GLY A 187 -8.79 19.08 24.14
CA GLY A 187 -8.47 20.28 24.93
C GLY A 187 -8.59 21.61 24.17
N GLU A 188 -8.40 22.69 24.90
CA GLU A 188 -8.40 24.06 24.36
C GLU A 188 -7.16 24.83 24.82
N GLY A 189 -6.72 25.79 24.00
CA GLY A 189 -5.58 26.65 24.30
C GLY A 189 -4.30 25.84 24.59
N PRO A 190 -3.63 26.05 25.75
CA PRO A 190 -2.35 25.41 26.07
C PRO A 190 -2.45 23.92 26.43
N GLU A 191 -3.64 23.42 26.72
CA GLU A 191 -3.89 21.98 26.99
C GLU A 191 -4.22 21.21 25.71
N ARG A 192 -4.17 21.87 24.55
CA ARG A 192 -4.52 21.25 23.29
C ARG A 192 -3.51 20.17 22.91
N TYR A 193 -4.03 19.02 22.52
CA TYR A 193 -3.25 17.94 21.93
C TYR A 193 -4.06 17.22 20.85
N TYR A 194 -3.37 16.39 20.09
CA TYR A 194 -3.93 15.76 18.92
C TYR A 194 -3.67 14.26 18.90
N ARG A 195 -4.50 13.55 18.16
CA ARG A 195 -4.24 12.17 17.76
C ARG A 195 -4.46 12.04 16.26
N PHE A 196 -3.44 11.55 15.57
CA PHE A 196 -3.39 11.46 14.12
C PHE A 196 -3.73 10.03 13.67
N ILE A 197 -4.82 9.87 12.90
CA ILE A 197 -5.36 8.56 12.52
C ILE A 197 -5.43 8.46 11.00
N THR A 198 -4.61 7.58 10.42
CA THR A 198 -4.62 7.27 8.97
C THR A 198 -5.15 5.87 8.68
N HIS A 199 -5.20 5.02 9.70
CA HIS A 199 -5.74 3.67 9.66
C HIS A 199 -6.21 3.25 11.06
N VAL A 200 -7.20 2.37 11.15
CA VAL A 200 -7.72 1.82 12.40
C VAL A 200 -7.39 0.33 12.45
N VAL A 201 -6.42 -0.04 13.27
CA VAL A 201 -6.16 -1.44 13.58
C VAL A 201 -7.23 -1.89 14.58
N GLY A 202 -8.07 -2.86 14.21
CA GLY A 202 -9.17 -3.33 15.07
C GLY A 202 -8.77 -3.52 16.53
N GLY A 203 -9.63 -3.05 17.45
CA GLY A 203 -9.48 -3.22 18.89
C GLY A 203 -10.36 -4.36 19.44
N PRO A 204 -10.21 -4.73 20.72
CA PRO A 204 -11.01 -5.78 21.35
C PRO A 204 -12.53 -5.50 21.34
N GLU A 205 -12.92 -4.23 21.14
CA GLU A 205 -14.31 -3.82 21.00
C GLU A 205 -14.93 -4.19 19.63
N PHE A 206 -14.11 -4.50 18.63
CA PHE A 206 -14.56 -4.90 17.31
C PHE A 206 -14.49 -6.42 17.15
N ARG A 207 -15.61 -7.02 16.70
CA ARG A 207 -15.68 -8.47 16.48
C ARG A 207 -14.80 -8.95 15.31
N GLU A 208 -14.49 -8.07 14.37
CA GLU A 208 -13.64 -8.34 13.21
C GLU A 208 -12.62 -7.20 13.00
N PRO A 209 -11.43 -7.48 12.42
CA PRO A 209 -10.46 -6.45 12.09
C PRO A 209 -11.04 -5.46 11.07
N LEU A 210 -11.02 -4.16 11.39
CA LEU A 210 -11.47 -3.11 10.49
C LEU A 210 -10.43 -2.75 9.41
N SER A 211 -9.20 -3.22 9.52
CA SER A 211 -8.13 -2.88 8.59
C SER A 211 -8.48 -3.30 7.16
N GLY A 212 -8.46 -2.35 6.24
CA GLY A 212 -8.85 -2.55 4.86
C GLY A 212 -10.35 -2.55 4.59
N ASN A 213 -11.19 -2.25 5.59
CA ASN A 213 -12.64 -2.10 5.43
C ASN A 213 -12.97 -0.69 4.90
N LEU A 214 -14.08 -0.55 4.18
CA LEU A 214 -14.60 0.73 3.72
C LEU A 214 -14.97 1.67 4.89
N ASN A 215 -15.46 1.08 5.98
CA ASN A 215 -15.85 1.80 7.19
C ASN A 215 -14.71 1.96 8.19
N GLU A 216 -13.47 1.59 7.85
CA GLU A 216 -12.33 1.70 8.75
C GLU A 216 -12.16 3.13 9.28
N LEU A 217 -12.24 4.11 8.38
CA LEU A 217 -12.13 5.53 8.70
C LEU A 217 -13.49 6.19 8.97
N ALA A 218 -14.55 5.39 9.17
CA ALA A 218 -15.84 5.95 9.58
C ALA A 218 -15.66 6.73 10.91
N PRO A 219 -16.19 7.95 11.04
CA PRO A 219 -15.94 8.82 12.18
C PRO A 219 -16.31 8.16 13.52
N ILE A 220 -17.38 7.35 13.51
CA ILE A 220 -17.84 6.57 14.67
C ILE A 220 -16.76 5.56 15.11
N ASN A 221 -16.16 4.85 14.15
CA ASN A 221 -15.11 3.87 14.44
C ASN A 221 -13.80 4.55 14.87
N VAL A 222 -13.45 5.67 14.23
CA VAL A 222 -12.28 6.46 14.59
C VAL A 222 -12.43 7.06 15.98
N ASN A 223 -13.62 7.56 16.36
CA ASN A 223 -13.90 8.06 17.70
C ASN A 223 -13.65 6.97 18.77
N LEU A 224 -14.04 5.72 18.50
CA LEU A 224 -13.76 4.59 19.39
C LEU A 224 -12.26 4.26 19.48
N TYR A 225 -11.55 4.30 18.36
CA TYR A 225 -10.14 3.86 18.32
C TYR A 225 -9.14 4.95 18.72
N ALA A 226 -9.48 6.22 18.52
CA ALA A 226 -8.56 7.34 18.69
C ALA A 226 -7.85 7.30 20.04
N VAL A 227 -8.52 6.85 21.11
CA VAL A 227 -7.94 6.71 22.45
C VAL A 227 -6.61 5.95 22.52
N ASN A 228 -6.41 5.00 21.60
CA ASN A 228 -5.21 4.15 21.55
C ASN A 228 -4.04 4.81 20.81
N ALA A 229 -4.30 5.81 19.97
CA ALA A 229 -3.25 6.50 19.23
C ALA A 229 -2.42 7.40 20.14
N LEU A 230 -1.17 7.59 19.73
CA LEU A 230 -0.22 8.40 20.50
C LEU A 230 -0.70 9.85 20.63
N LYS A 231 -0.55 10.43 21.82
CA LYS A 231 -0.78 11.86 22.05
C LYS A 231 0.32 12.67 21.37
N LEU A 232 -0.06 13.58 20.49
CA LEU A 232 0.83 14.49 19.78
C LEU A 232 0.61 15.91 20.28
N ALA A 233 1.70 16.63 20.49
CA ALA A 233 1.67 18.03 20.90
C ALA A 233 1.22 18.92 19.75
N ASP A 234 1.71 18.61 18.55
CA ASP A 234 1.35 19.35 17.34
C ASP A 234 1.41 18.44 16.11
N VAL A 235 0.62 18.78 15.10
CA VAL A 235 0.56 18.09 13.83
C VAL A 235 0.50 19.13 12.73
N TRP A 236 1.34 18.95 11.71
CA TRP A 236 1.34 19.71 10.50
C TRP A 236 1.14 18.75 9.32
N VAL A 237 0.23 19.06 8.41
CA VAL A 237 0.02 18.28 7.18
C VAL A 237 -0.08 19.26 6.04
N GLY A 238 0.76 19.15 5.02
CA GLY A 238 0.75 20.10 3.91
C GLY A 238 1.59 19.66 2.73
N SER A 239 1.72 20.56 1.76
CA SER A 239 2.51 20.38 0.55
C SER A 239 3.49 21.54 0.35
N MET A 240 4.23 21.51 -0.75
CA MET A 240 5.07 22.62 -1.19
C MET A 240 4.22 23.74 -1.78
N ASP A 241 4.78 24.94 -1.83
CA ASP A 241 4.26 26.04 -2.62
C ASP A 241 4.09 25.63 -4.10
N GLU A 242 2.91 25.92 -4.66
CA GLU A 242 2.52 25.52 -6.00
C GLU A 242 3.40 26.16 -7.09
N ASP A 243 3.79 27.42 -6.92
CA ASP A 243 4.62 28.12 -7.89
C ASP A 243 6.02 27.51 -7.93
N VAL A 244 6.58 27.16 -6.76
CA VAL A 244 7.86 26.46 -6.65
C VAL A 244 7.78 25.08 -7.30
N TYR A 245 6.68 24.36 -7.05
CA TYR A 245 6.50 23.02 -7.62
C TYR A 245 6.36 23.03 -9.14
N ARG A 246 5.56 23.95 -9.68
CA ARG A 246 5.42 24.15 -11.13
C ARG A 246 6.74 24.52 -11.78
N ASP A 247 7.56 25.32 -11.08
CA ASP A 247 8.88 25.72 -11.58
C ASP A 247 9.86 24.54 -11.71
N MET A 248 9.81 23.57 -10.80
CA MET A 248 10.67 22.37 -10.83
C MET A 248 10.50 21.55 -12.10
N PHE A 249 9.29 21.51 -12.65
CA PHE A 249 8.95 20.75 -13.86
C PHE A 249 8.69 21.65 -15.06
N ARG A 250 9.23 22.88 -15.03
CA ARG A 250 9.19 23.79 -16.17
C ARG A 250 9.75 23.08 -17.41
N ASP A 251 9.07 23.28 -18.53
CA ASP A 251 9.39 22.71 -19.84
C ASP A 251 9.30 21.16 -19.94
N GLN A 252 8.76 20.47 -18.93
CA GLN A 252 8.45 19.05 -19.01
C GLN A 252 7.09 18.80 -19.67
N ASN A 253 6.86 17.57 -20.16
CA ASN A 253 5.55 17.17 -20.65
C ASN A 253 4.55 17.17 -19.48
N PRO A 254 3.41 17.92 -19.57
CA PRO A 254 2.39 17.94 -18.52
C PRO A 254 1.92 16.56 -18.06
N ASP A 255 1.87 15.57 -18.96
CA ASP A 255 1.42 14.20 -18.64
C ASP A 255 2.38 13.47 -17.68
N ASP A 256 3.66 13.87 -17.68
CA ASP A 256 4.70 13.28 -16.83
C ASP A 256 4.78 13.99 -15.47
N ILE A 257 4.25 15.22 -15.38
CA ILE A 257 4.31 16.01 -14.14
C ILE A 257 3.46 15.29 -13.08
N PRO A 258 4.07 14.86 -11.97
CA PRO A 258 3.31 14.27 -10.89
C PRO A 258 2.58 15.36 -10.14
N SER A 259 1.51 14.95 -9.53
CA SER A 259 0.79 15.71 -8.53
C SER A 259 1.64 16.04 -7.31
N MET A 260 1.41 17.20 -6.70
CA MET A 260 2.14 17.63 -5.51
C MET A 260 1.99 16.64 -4.35
N PRO A 261 3.07 16.00 -3.88
CA PRO A 261 3.02 15.10 -2.73
C PRO A 261 2.57 15.82 -1.45
N LEU A 262 1.79 15.13 -0.63
CA LEU A 262 1.40 15.56 0.72
C LEU A 262 2.29 14.88 1.75
N HIS A 263 2.74 15.64 2.76
CA HIS A 263 3.50 15.11 3.87
C HIS A 263 2.95 15.59 5.19
N ALA A 264 3.25 14.84 6.25
CA ALA A 264 2.94 15.20 7.61
C ALA A 264 4.22 15.35 8.43
N ALA A 265 4.21 16.30 9.35
CA ALA A 265 5.22 16.47 10.40
C ALA A 265 4.51 16.58 11.74
N VAL A 266 5.15 16.10 12.80
CA VAL A 266 4.55 16.06 14.13
C VAL A 266 5.52 16.52 15.21
N ARG A 267 4.97 17.02 16.31
CA ARG A 267 5.68 17.24 17.57
C ARG A 267 5.12 16.33 18.64
N PHE A 268 6.02 15.82 19.47
CA PHE A 268 5.70 14.97 20.59
C PHE A 268 5.79 15.76 21.89
N PHE A 269 5.07 15.32 22.92
CA PHE A 269 5.39 15.74 24.27
C PHE A 269 6.70 15.07 24.71
N GLU A 270 7.54 15.82 25.41
CA GLU A 270 8.73 15.25 26.06
C GLU A 270 8.31 14.34 27.23
N ASP A 271 7.30 14.77 27.98
CA ASP A 271 6.59 13.95 28.97
C ASP A 271 5.08 13.91 28.63
N PRO A 272 4.56 12.78 28.11
CA PRO A 272 3.15 12.63 27.76
C PRO A 272 2.16 12.79 28.93
N GLU A 273 2.59 12.57 30.17
CA GLU A 273 1.73 12.70 31.36
C GLU A 273 1.60 14.17 31.78
N LEU A 274 2.66 14.96 31.60
CA LEU A 274 2.67 16.40 31.90
C LEU A 274 2.22 17.28 30.72
N GLY A 275 2.03 16.70 29.54
CA GLY A 275 1.61 17.40 28.33
C GLY A 275 2.55 18.57 28.00
N ALA A 276 1.98 19.73 27.65
CA ALA A 276 2.78 20.91 27.29
C ALA A 276 3.71 21.39 28.41
N ALA A 277 3.37 21.17 29.67
CA ALA A 277 4.20 21.55 30.81
C ALA A 277 5.47 20.68 30.94
N GLY A 278 5.43 19.46 30.38
CA GLY A 278 6.58 18.56 30.30
C GLY A 278 7.60 18.94 29.23
N GLY A 279 7.25 19.86 28.33
CA GLY A 279 8.04 20.24 27.16
C GLY A 279 7.51 19.61 25.87
N ILE A 280 7.86 20.25 24.75
CA ILE A 280 7.46 19.86 23.40
C ILE A 280 8.73 19.66 22.58
N SER A 281 8.77 18.58 21.80
CA SER A 281 9.90 18.25 20.94
C SER A 281 10.00 19.17 19.72
N ASP A 282 11.12 19.08 19.01
CA ASP A 282 11.25 19.53 17.61
C ASP A 282 10.18 18.87 16.71
N TRP A 283 10.01 19.42 15.50
CA TRP A 283 9.24 18.77 14.43
C TRP A 283 9.97 17.57 13.88
N TYR A 284 9.24 16.47 13.65
CA TYR A 284 9.74 15.26 12.99
C TYR A 284 8.87 14.92 11.78
N THR A 285 9.49 14.50 10.67
CA THR A 285 8.77 14.06 9.48
C THR A 285 8.10 12.73 9.78
N LEU A 286 6.83 12.59 9.40
CA LEU A 286 6.25 11.29 9.16
C LEU A 286 6.52 10.92 7.70
N GLY A 287 6.92 9.67 7.44
CA GLY A 287 6.95 9.16 6.08
C GLY A 287 5.56 9.24 5.43
N ALA A 288 5.48 9.17 4.09
CA ALA A 288 4.24 9.33 3.34
C ALA A 288 3.07 8.41 3.77
N ALA A 289 3.34 7.35 4.53
CA ALA A 289 2.35 6.41 5.06
C ALA A 289 1.74 6.81 6.41
N GLY A 290 2.40 7.65 7.22
CA GLY A 290 1.87 8.13 8.51
C GLY A 290 1.38 7.02 9.45
N GLU A 291 1.97 5.82 9.41
CA GLU A 291 1.48 4.67 10.16
C GLU A 291 1.65 4.86 11.68
N ASP A 292 0.69 4.47 12.52
CA ASP A 292 0.82 4.51 13.99
C ASP A 292 2.09 3.80 14.48
N ALA A 293 2.47 2.67 13.87
CA ALA A 293 3.73 2.00 14.16
C ALA A 293 4.96 2.89 13.87
N TYR A 294 4.96 3.61 12.75
CA TYR A 294 6.02 4.55 12.38
C TYR A 294 6.02 5.80 13.26
N VAL A 295 4.83 6.32 13.63
CA VAL A 295 4.68 7.43 14.57
C VAL A 295 5.26 7.04 15.94
N ARG A 296 4.95 5.85 16.45
CA ARG A 296 5.53 5.30 17.69
C ARG A 296 7.03 5.09 17.58
N GLN A 297 7.50 4.50 16.48
CA GLN A 297 8.92 4.31 16.26
C GLN A 297 9.68 5.64 16.27
N THR A 298 9.12 6.67 15.62
CA THR A 298 9.68 8.03 15.62
C THR A 298 9.68 8.63 17.03
N ALA A 299 8.61 8.42 17.80
CA ALA A 299 8.51 8.89 19.18
C ALA A 299 9.51 8.22 20.13
N GLU A 300 9.75 6.91 19.96
CA GLU A 300 10.62 6.09 20.81
C GLU A 300 12.11 6.24 20.46
N HIS A 301 12.42 6.32 19.17
CA HIS A 301 13.79 6.26 18.64
C HIS A 301 14.15 7.58 17.97
N ARG A 302 13.88 8.73 18.64
CA ARG A 302 14.21 10.12 18.22
C ARG A 302 15.71 10.32 17.98
N ASN A 303 16.26 9.57 17.03
CA ASN A 303 17.66 9.45 16.72
C ASN A 303 17.88 10.28 15.46
N PRO A 304 18.67 11.36 15.54
CA PRO A 304 18.90 12.26 14.42
C PRO A 304 19.61 11.59 13.23
N GLN A 305 20.12 10.36 13.39
CA GLN A 305 20.64 9.56 12.27
C GLN A 305 19.56 8.97 11.37
N PHE A 306 18.33 8.79 11.86
CA PHE A 306 17.24 8.13 11.13
C PHE A 306 16.04 9.05 10.85
N TYR A 307 15.87 10.11 11.64
CA TYR A 307 14.76 11.05 11.51
C TYR A 307 15.29 12.47 11.49
N LYS A 308 15.00 13.22 10.41
CA LYS A 308 15.29 14.65 10.35
C LYS A 308 14.36 15.38 11.33
N SER A 309 14.92 16.34 12.05
CA SER A 309 14.15 17.24 12.90
C SER A 309 14.39 18.71 12.57
N SER A 310 13.41 19.55 12.90
CA SER A 310 13.48 21.01 12.75
C SER A 310 12.86 21.67 13.98
N PRO A 311 13.56 22.60 14.65
CA PRO A 311 13.01 23.23 15.84
C PRO A 311 11.84 24.15 15.51
N ASP A 312 11.83 24.79 14.34
CA ASP A 312 10.95 25.93 14.09
C ASP A 312 9.96 25.71 12.94
N ASP A 313 10.38 25.07 11.85
CA ASP A 313 9.60 25.02 10.61
C ASP A 313 9.37 23.58 10.09
N PRO A 314 8.12 23.07 10.12
CA PRO A 314 7.78 21.78 9.53
C PRO A 314 7.78 21.82 7.99
N GLN A 315 7.55 22.98 7.37
CA GLN A 315 7.50 23.11 5.92
C GLN A 315 8.87 22.81 5.31
N THR A 316 9.94 23.42 5.81
CA THR A 316 11.31 23.17 5.34
C THR A 316 11.68 21.70 5.47
N LEU A 317 11.25 21.05 6.56
CA LEU A 317 11.51 19.65 6.84
C LEU A 317 10.90 18.72 5.77
N VAL A 318 9.65 18.97 5.38
CA VAL A 318 8.96 18.14 4.38
C VAL A 318 9.30 18.51 2.94
N THR A 319 9.71 19.76 2.68
CA THR A 319 9.96 20.28 1.33
C THR A 319 11.01 19.45 0.60
N GLU A 320 12.09 19.04 1.27
CA GLU A 320 13.11 18.19 0.66
C GLU A 320 12.58 16.79 0.31
N GLU A 321 11.77 16.19 1.19
CA GLU A 321 11.17 14.88 0.95
C GLU A 321 10.11 14.93 -0.16
N ILE A 322 9.31 16.01 -0.22
CA ILE A 322 8.39 16.30 -1.32
C ILE A 322 9.15 16.37 -2.65
N ILE A 323 10.29 17.07 -2.71
CA ILE A 323 11.10 17.16 -3.94
C ILE A 323 11.58 15.78 -4.38
N LYS A 324 12.09 14.97 -3.45
CA LYS A 324 12.58 13.62 -3.75
C LYS A 324 11.47 12.73 -4.27
N GLN A 325 10.33 12.72 -3.59
CA GLN A 325 9.17 11.92 -3.98
C GLN A 325 8.61 12.38 -5.33
N ALA A 326 8.47 13.68 -5.54
CA ALA A 326 8.00 14.24 -6.80
C ALA A 326 8.92 13.86 -7.97
N ARG A 327 10.25 13.93 -7.79
CA ARG A 327 11.20 13.50 -8.82
C ARG A 327 11.08 12.01 -9.13
N ALA A 328 10.97 11.16 -8.11
CA ALA A 328 10.79 9.72 -8.30
C ALA A 328 9.49 9.39 -9.05
N LEU A 329 8.38 10.03 -8.70
CA LEU A 329 7.10 9.86 -9.39
C LEU A 329 7.13 10.39 -10.82
N PHE A 330 7.82 11.50 -11.06
CA PHE A 330 8.03 12.06 -12.40
C PHE A 330 8.80 11.06 -13.27
N GLU A 331 9.91 10.53 -12.76
CA GLU A 331 10.71 9.52 -13.47
C GLU A 331 9.90 8.27 -13.78
N GLU A 332 9.07 7.80 -12.85
CA GLU A 332 8.16 6.66 -13.09
C GLU A 332 7.17 6.94 -14.23
N LYS A 333 6.47 8.09 -14.18
CA LYS A 333 5.51 8.49 -15.22
C LYS A 333 6.19 8.66 -16.57
N TYR A 334 7.33 9.35 -16.59
CA TYR A 334 8.15 9.55 -17.78
C TYR A 334 8.59 8.21 -18.38
N ASP A 335 9.14 7.32 -17.57
CA ASP A 335 9.62 6.00 -18.00
C ASP A 335 8.47 5.14 -18.53
N ALA A 336 7.28 5.23 -17.92
CA ALA A 336 6.08 4.54 -18.38
C ALA A 336 5.60 5.08 -19.73
N ARG A 337 5.56 6.41 -19.91
CA ARG A 337 5.20 7.03 -21.19
C ARG A 337 6.21 6.68 -22.28
N MET A 338 7.51 6.87 -22.04
CA MET A 338 8.57 6.54 -22.98
C MET A 338 8.59 5.05 -23.34
N GLY A 339 8.29 4.16 -22.38
CA GLY A 339 8.15 2.73 -22.65
C GLY A 339 6.96 2.37 -23.54
N ARG A 340 5.87 3.14 -23.49
CA ARG A 340 4.69 2.96 -24.36
C ARG A 340 4.88 3.58 -25.74
N GLU A 341 5.44 4.78 -25.81
CA GLU A 341 5.57 5.57 -27.05
C GLU A 341 6.82 5.22 -27.85
N TYR A 342 7.92 4.85 -27.19
CA TYR A 342 9.24 4.63 -27.81
C TYR A 342 9.94 3.36 -27.29
N PRO A 343 9.34 2.17 -27.40
CA PRO A 343 9.81 0.95 -26.73
C PRO A 343 11.24 0.55 -27.11
N GLU A 344 11.64 0.69 -28.37
CA GLU A 344 12.95 0.28 -28.87
C GLU A 344 14.08 1.20 -28.39
N ALA A 345 13.87 2.52 -28.50
CA ALA A 345 14.84 3.52 -28.02
C ALA A 345 14.95 3.49 -26.48
N TRP A 346 13.83 3.21 -25.79
CA TRP A 346 13.77 3.23 -24.33
C TRP A 346 14.36 1.97 -23.67
N ALA A 347 14.43 0.84 -24.39
CA ALA A 347 15.00 -0.40 -23.85
C ALA A 347 16.49 -0.24 -23.49
N ALA A 348 17.28 0.41 -24.35
CA ALA A 348 18.70 0.64 -24.10
C ALA A 348 18.93 1.61 -22.92
N VAL A 349 18.16 2.69 -22.86
CA VAL A 349 18.25 3.69 -21.77
C VAL A 349 17.89 3.07 -20.42
N ARG A 350 16.82 2.26 -20.35
CA ARG A 350 16.46 1.53 -19.12
C ARG A 350 17.53 0.57 -18.66
N ALA A 351 18.14 -0.17 -19.60
CA ALA A 351 19.23 -1.10 -19.26
C ALA A 351 20.45 -0.36 -18.68
N GLU A 352 20.80 0.81 -19.23
CA GLU A 352 21.90 1.63 -18.73
C GLU A 352 21.61 2.25 -17.36
N ARG A 353 20.40 2.80 -17.16
CA ARG A 353 19.97 3.33 -15.86
C ARG A 353 19.96 2.25 -14.78
N LEU A 354 19.38 1.08 -15.09
CA LEU A 354 19.37 -0.05 -14.17
C LEU A 354 20.79 -0.47 -13.80
N ALA A 355 21.69 -0.59 -14.79
CA ALA A 355 23.09 -0.92 -14.54
C ALA A 355 23.79 0.12 -13.65
N THR A 356 23.49 1.41 -13.82
CA THR A 356 24.06 2.49 -13.00
C THR A 356 23.56 2.43 -11.55
N SER A 357 22.25 2.33 -11.35
CA SER A 357 21.65 2.21 -10.01
C SER A 357 22.15 0.97 -9.25
N GLN A 358 22.29 -0.16 -9.94
CA GLN A 358 22.85 -1.37 -9.33
C GLN A 358 24.30 -1.15 -8.89
N ARG A 359 25.13 -0.45 -9.67
CA ARG A 359 26.52 -0.12 -9.30
C ARG A 359 26.59 0.78 -8.07
N GLU A 360 25.76 1.82 -8.00
CA GLU A 360 25.73 2.73 -6.85
C GLU A 360 25.38 1.99 -5.56
N LYS A 361 24.35 1.14 -5.59
CA LYS A 361 24.02 0.26 -4.45
C LYS A 361 25.16 -0.66 -4.05
N ALA A 362 25.86 -1.23 -5.03
CA ALA A 362 27.01 -2.09 -4.75
C ALA A 362 28.19 -1.31 -4.15
N ASP A 363 28.42 -0.06 -4.58
CA ASP A 363 29.41 0.83 -3.99
C ASP A 363 29.07 1.23 -2.56
N GLU A 364 27.80 1.49 -2.28
CA GLU A 364 27.30 1.75 -0.93
C GLU A 364 27.51 0.55 0.01
N ILE A 365 27.21 -0.67 -0.45
CA ILE A 365 27.46 -1.90 0.31
C ILE A 365 28.96 -2.06 0.63
N LEU A 366 29.85 -1.75 -0.33
CA LEU A 366 31.29 -1.78 -0.10
C LEU A 366 31.77 -0.71 0.89
N ALA A 367 31.19 0.48 0.85
CA ALA A 367 31.59 1.61 1.70
C ALA A 367 31.10 1.45 3.15
N ASN A 368 29.87 0.99 3.33
CA ASN A 368 29.20 0.92 4.64
C ASN A 368 29.43 -0.42 5.36
N GLY A 369 30.07 -1.40 4.70
CA GLY A 369 30.34 -2.71 5.28
C GLY A 369 29.10 -3.57 5.50
N TYR A 370 27.99 -3.27 4.81
CA TYR A 370 26.77 -4.07 4.85
C TYR A 370 27.03 -5.52 4.44
N GLU A 371 26.20 -6.43 4.94
CA GLU A 371 26.33 -7.85 4.67
C GLU A 371 25.97 -8.17 3.21
N ILE A 372 26.98 -8.42 2.38
CA ILE A 372 26.78 -8.87 0.98
C ILE A 372 25.94 -10.15 1.01
N GLN A 373 24.74 -10.12 0.43
CA GLN A 373 23.89 -11.30 0.31
C GLN A 373 24.31 -12.20 -0.88
N PHE A 374 24.02 -13.51 -0.77
CA PHE A 374 24.53 -14.52 -1.70
C PHE A 374 23.93 -14.42 -3.11
N ASN A 375 22.65 -14.04 -3.25
CA ASN A 375 21.98 -13.97 -4.55
C ASN A 375 21.10 -12.72 -4.64
N ASP A 376 21.76 -11.57 -4.75
CA ASP A 376 21.12 -10.26 -4.75
C ASP A 376 21.77 -9.31 -5.79
N VAL A 377 21.31 -8.07 -5.88
CA VAL A 377 21.81 -7.00 -6.76
C VAL A 377 23.33 -6.91 -6.75
N PHE A 378 23.98 -7.06 -5.59
CA PHE A 378 25.45 -7.05 -5.49
C PHE A 378 26.10 -8.15 -6.33
N TYR A 379 25.54 -9.37 -6.33
CA TYR A 379 26.05 -10.48 -7.14
C TYR A 379 25.89 -10.20 -8.64
N THR A 380 24.76 -9.61 -9.06
CA THR A 380 24.55 -9.18 -10.44
C THR A 380 25.61 -8.19 -10.90
N VAL A 381 25.96 -7.22 -10.05
CA VAL A 381 27.06 -6.27 -10.34
C VAL A 381 28.41 -6.96 -10.36
N ALA A 382 28.69 -7.85 -9.39
CA ALA A 382 29.92 -8.62 -9.34
C ALA A 382 30.15 -9.45 -10.62
N ARG A 383 29.11 -10.13 -11.09
CA ARG A 383 29.14 -10.92 -12.33
C ARG A 383 29.32 -10.06 -13.58
N THR A 384 28.68 -8.89 -13.64
CA THR A 384 28.66 -8.07 -14.86
C THR A 384 29.82 -7.09 -14.96
N GLN A 385 30.30 -6.53 -13.83
CA GLN A 385 31.36 -5.51 -13.79
C GLN A 385 32.72 -6.04 -13.34
N GLY A 386 32.78 -7.15 -12.62
CA GLY A 386 34.05 -7.76 -12.21
C GLY A 386 34.81 -6.92 -11.17
N GLY A 387 36.14 -7.00 -11.18
CA GLY A 387 37.02 -6.17 -10.36
C GLY A 387 36.73 -6.23 -8.86
N LYS A 388 36.58 -5.05 -8.24
CA LYS A 388 36.39 -4.90 -6.79
C LYS A 388 35.14 -5.63 -6.27
N TYR A 389 34.06 -5.65 -7.06
CA TYR A 389 32.79 -6.27 -6.66
C TYR A 389 32.91 -7.80 -6.65
N LEU A 390 33.47 -8.39 -7.71
CA LEU A 390 33.69 -9.84 -7.76
C LEU A 390 34.69 -10.30 -6.69
N GLN A 391 35.75 -9.54 -6.45
CA GLN A 391 36.72 -9.87 -5.41
C GLN A 391 36.09 -9.83 -4.01
N ALA A 392 35.27 -8.81 -3.71
CA ALA A 392 34.58 -8.70 -2.42
C ALA A 392 33.58 -9.84 -2.21
N TYR A 393 32.75 -10.13 -3.22
CA TYR A 393 31.82 -11.25 -3.19
C TYR A 393 32.55 -12.60 -2.99
N TRP A 394 33.62 -12.82 -3.76
CA TRP A 394 34.40 -14.04 -3.71
C TRP A 394 35.10 -14.23 -2.36
N ASN A 395 35.59 -13.15 -1.75
CA ASN A 395 36.19 -13.22 -0.42
C ASN A 395 35.23 -13.72 0.65
N ARG A 396 33.96 -13.40 0.51
CA ARG A 396 32.91 -13.82 1.45
C ARG A 396 32.46 -15.25 1.23
N TYR A 397 32.14 -15.61 -0.01
CA TYR A 397 31.43 -16.87 -0.29
C TYR A 397 32.29 -17.98 -0.91
N LYS A 398 33.35 -17.63 -1.65
CA LYS A 398 34.21 -18.59 -2.37
C LYS A 398 33.46 -19.57 -3.29
N GLN A 399 32.25 -19.21 -3.70
CA GLN A 399 31.38 -20.01 -4.56
C GLN A 399 30.40 -19.10 -5.31
N LEU A 400 29.89 -19.54 -6.46
CA LEU A 400 28.82 -18.87 -7.20
C LEU A 400 27.45 -19.53 -6.92
N PRO A 401 26.32 -18.81 -7.08
CA PRO A 401 24.99 -19.40 -7.03
C PRO A 401 24.76 -20.46 -8.10
N ASN A 402 25.34 -20.27 -9.29
CA ASN A 402 25.29 -21.22 -10.39
C ASN A 402 26.67 -21.40 -11.03
N GLU A 403 27.05 -22.65 -11.31
CA GLU A 403 28.30 -22.98 -12.00
C GLU A 403 28.37 -22.40 -13.42
N ALA A 404 27.23 -22.31 -14.11
CA ALA A 404 27.16 -21.74 -15.46
C ALA A 404 27.60 -20.26 -15.51
N ASP A 405 27.48 -19.55 -14.39
CA ASP A 405 27.89 -18.15 -14.29
C ASP A 405 29.41 -17.99 -14.37
N ALA A 406 30.20 -19.02 -14.03
CA ALA A 406 31.65 -18.98 -14.20
C ALA A 406 32.04 -18.88 -15.68
N SER A 407 31.34 -19.63 -16.54
CA SER A 407 31.53 -19.57 -17.99
C SER A 407 31.12 -18.21 -18.56
N ASP A 408 30.04 -17.63 -18.06
CA ASP A 408 29.60 -16.29 -18.47
C ASP A 408 30.62 -15.22 -18.06
N ILE A 409 31.13 -15.25 -16.82
CA ILE A 409 32.18 -14.34 -16.35
C ILE A 409 33.44 -14.48 -17.21
N CYS A 410 33.90 -15.71 -17.48
CA CYS A 410 35.08 -15.94 -18.33
C CYS A 410 34.86 -15.45 -19.77
N SER A 411 33.68 -15.64 -20.34
CA SER A 411 33.31 -15.11 -21.67
C SER A 411 33.34 -13.58 -21.68
N ARG A 412 32.84 -12.95 -20.62
CA ARG A 412 32.66 -11.49 -20.53
C ARG A 412 33.97 -10.73 -20.31
N PHE A 413 34.85 -11.22 -19.43
CA PHE A 413 36.12 -10.56 -19.11
C PHE A 413 37.33 -11.15 -19.86
N GLY A 414 37.14 -12.30 -20.53
CA GLY A 414 38.17 -13.05 -21.21
C GLY A 414 38.83 -14.11 -20.32
N ASN A 415 39.27 -15.20 -20.95
CA ASN A 415 39.78 -16.40 -20.25
C ASN A 415 41.06 -16.16 -19.41
N ASN A 416 41.84 -15.13 -19.74
CA ASN A 416 43.06 -14.77 -19.01
C ASN A 416 42.85 -13.67 -17.97
N SER A 417 41.60 -13.24 -17.76
CA SER A 417 41.26 -12.21 -16.77
C SER A 417 41.41 -12.73 -15.34
N ARG A 418 41.63 -11.79 -14.41
CA ARG A 418 41.66 -12.09 -12.98
C ARG A 418 40.30 -12.61 -12.50
N GLU A 419 39.23 -12.10 -13.08
CA GLU A 419 37.84 -12.48 -12.85
C GLU A 419 37.64 -13.96 -13.16
N CYS A 420 38.01 -14.39 -14.38
CA CYS A 420 37.92 -15.79 -14.79
C CYS A 420 38.77 -16.68 -13.89
N GLY A 421 40.04 -16.31 -13.63
CA GLY A 421 40.93 -17.08 -12.77
C GLY A 421 40.42 -17.25 -11.33
N THR A 422 39.61 -16.30 -10.85
CA THR A 422 39.01 -16.32 -9.51
C THR A 422 37.93 -17.39 -9.40
N VAL A 423 37.04 -17.48 -10.40
CA VAL A 423 35.85 -18.35 -10.34
C VAL A 423 36.06 -19.72 -11.00
N TRP A 424 36.93 -19.81 -12.01
CA TRP A 424 37.02 -21.00 -12.87
C TRP A 424 37.51 -22.24 -12.14
N ARG A 425 38.45 -22.10 -11.20
CA ARG A 425 38.97 -23.25 -10.42
C ARG A 425 37.89 -23.90 -9.56
N TRP A 426 37.00 -23.09 -8.99
CA TRP A 426 35.87 -23.60 -8.23
C TRP A 426 34.87 -24.31 -9.15
N ALA A 427 34.52 -23.71 -10.29
CA ALA A 427 33.60 -24.32 -11.24
C ALA A 427 34.14 -25.66 -11.78
N GLN A 428 35.43 -25.73 -12.09
CA GLN A 428 36.09 -26.96 -12.50
C GLN A 428 35.99 -28.06 -11.43
N ALA A 429 36.22 -27.72 -10.15
CA ALA A 429 36.06 -28.67 -9.06
C ALA A 429 34.61 -29.19 -8.92
N GLN A 430 33.61 -28.35 -9.19
CA GLN A 430 32.20 -28.77 -9.20
C GLN A 430 31.89 -29.70 -10.39
N TYR A 431 32.33 -29.35 -11.60
CA TYR A 431 32.16 -30.19 -12.78
C TYR A 431 32.80 -31.56 -12.61
N GLU A 432 34.03 -31.61 -12.09
CA GLU A 432 34.75 -32.85 -11.78
C GLU A 432 34.03 -33.67 -10.69
N GLY A 433 33.52 -33.01 -9.65
CA GLY A 433 32.72 -33.64 -8.60
C GLY A 433 31.45 -34.31 -9.12
N ARG A 434 30.70 -33.64 -10.02
CA ARG A 434 29.52 -34.23 -10.65
C ARG A 434 29.86 -35.40 -11.56
N ALA A 435 30.89 -35.26 -12.41
CA ALA A 435 31.33 -36.34 -13.28
C ALA A 435 31.72 -37.59 -12.46
N GLN A 436 32.36 -37.39 -11.30
CA GLN A 436 32.69 -38.50 -10.40
C GLN A 436 31.45 -39.10 -9.74
N ALA A 437 30.49 -38.29 -9.29
CA ALA A 437 29.25 -38.78 -8.71
C ALA A 437 28.40 -39.56 -9.73
N GLU A 438 28.34 -39.10 -10.98
CA GLU A 438 27.67 -39.81 -12.07
C GLU A 438 28.35 -41.14 -12.39
N ARG A 439 29.69 -41.19 -12.38
CA ARG A 439 30.43 -42.44 -12.55
C ARG A 439 30.12 -43.44 -11.45
N VAL A 440 30.13 -43.00 -10.19
CA VAL A 440 29.78 -43.86 -9.05
C VAL A 440 28.33 -44.33 -9.13
N ALA A 441 27.39 -43.46 -9.49
CA ALA A 441 25.98 -43.83 -9.67
C ALA A 441 25.79 -44.82 -10.82
N ALA A 442 26.51 -44.65 -11.93
CA ALA A 442 26.50 -45.58 -13.06
C ALA A 442 27.10 -46.94 -12.68
N GLU A 443 28.19 -46.97 -11.92
CA GLU A 443 28.78 -48.20 -11.39
C GLU A 443 27.85 -48.91 -10.39
N GLU A 444 27.18 -48.16 -9.50
CA GLU A 444 26.18 -48.73 -8.59
C GLU A 444 24.95 -49.28 -9.33
N TYR A 445 24.48 -48.57 -10.36
CA TYR A 445 23.41 -49.03 -11.23
C TYR A 445 23.81 -50.32 -11.96
N ALA A 446 25.02 -50.37 -12.53
CA ALA A 446 25.55 -51.58 -13.16
C ALA A 446 25.68 -52.74 -12.16
N ARG A 447 26.09 -52.47 -10.91
CA ARG A 447 26.19 -53.48 -9.84
C ARG A 447 24.81 -53.99 -9.39
N LYS A 448 23.78 -53.14 -9.36
CA LYS A 448 22.40 -53.53 -9.07
C LYS A 448 21.77 -54.30 -10.23
N ALA A 449 22.06 -53.93 -11.48
CA ALA A 449 21.62 -54.68 -12.67
C ALA A 449 22.19 -56.11 -12.70
N TYR A 450 23.42 -56.33 -12.23
CA TYR A 450 24.01 -57.67 -12.07
C TYR A 450 23.41 -58.51 -10.93
N ARG A 451 22.64 -57.90 -10.00
CA ARG A 451 21.91 -58.59 -8.92
C ARG A 451 20.41 -58.70 -9.18
N HIS A 452 19.97 -58.54 -10.43
CA HIS A 452 18.54 -58.69 -10.75
C HIS A 452 18.14 -60.19 -10.72
N PRO A 453 17.07 -60.60 -10.03
CA PRO A 453 16.69 -62.01 -9.84
C PRO A 453 16.33 -62.79 -11.12
N ILE A 454 16.30 -62.13 -12.28
CA ILE A 454 16.03 -62.76 -13.58
C ILE A 454 17.17 -63.69 -14.00
N PHE A 455 18.41 -63.43 -13.56
CA PHE A 455 19.57 -64.30 -13.88
C PHE A 455 19.82 -65.42 -12.86
N ASP A 456 19.07 -65.45 -11.75
CA ASP A 456 19.17 -66.47 -10.69
C ASP A 456 17.90 -67.36 -10.59
N TRP A 457 17.04 -67.31 -11.61
CA TRP A 457 15.86 -68.17 -11.68
C TRP A 457 16.27 -69.61 -12.07
N LYS A 458 16.31 -70.51 -11.08
CA LYS A 458 16.25 -71.95 -11.33
C LYS A 458 14.78 -72.38 -11.31
N PRO A 459 14.25 -73.01 -12.37
CA PRO A 459 12.92 -73.61 -12.31
C PRO A 459 12.88 -74.69 -11.22
N GLU A 460 11.80 -74.69 -10.44
CA GLU A 460 11.50 -75.72 -9.44
C GLU A 460 11.24 -77.06 -10.15
N TYR A 461 12.09 -78.06 -9.93
CA TYR A 461 11.99 -79.37 -10.58
C TYR A 461 10.70 -80.09 -10.17
N ARG A 462 9.81 -80.35 -11.14
CA ARG A 462 8.62 -81.20 -10.97
C ARG A 462 8.81 -82.47 -11.82
N PRO A 463 8.92 -83.66 -11.22
CA PRO A 463 9.14 -84.89 -11.98
C PRO A 463 7.88 -85.26 -12.80
N PRO A 464 8.03 -85.70 -14.07
CA PRO A 464 6.90 -86.09 -14.91
C PRO A 464 6.32 -87.46 -14.51
N MET A 465 5.01 -87.62 -14.68
CA MET A 465 4.22 -88.72 -14.10
C MET A 465 4.15 -90.02 -14.94
N ASN A 466 4.92 -90.21 -16.01
CA ASN A 466 4.84 -91.44 -16.83
C ASN A 466 6.20 -91.88 -17.42
N TYR A 467 6.66 -93.06 -16.99
CA TYR A 467 7.92 -93.74 -17.36
C TYR A 467 7.89 -94.36 -18.77
N GLN A 468 8.03 -93.55 -19.82
CA GLN A 468 8.42 -94.07 -21.14
C GLN A 468 9.52 -93.20 -21.72
N GLY A 469 10.78 -93.65 -21.56
CA GLY A 469 11.96 -92.94 -22.05
C GLY A 469 12.01 -92.90 -23.57
N ARG A 470 12.41 -91.75 -24.13
CA ARG A 470 12.66 -91.60 -25.57
C ARG A 470 14.11 -91.96 -25.85
N CYS A 471 14.33 -93.01 -26.61
CA CYS A 471 15.66 -93.45 -27.01
C CYS A 471 16.02 -92.90 -28.38
N TYR A 472 17.22 -92.33 -28.48
CA TYR A 472 17.78 -91.84 -29.72
C TYR A 472 19.10 -92.58 -30.01
N ASN A 473 19.17 -93.16 -31.21
CA ASN A 473 20.37 -93.80 -31.71
C ASN A 473 21.46 -92.76 -31.99
N GLN A 474 22.66 -92.96 -31.44
CA GLN A 474 23.74 -91.98 -31.49
C GLN A 474 24.57 -92.06 -32.78
N GLY A 475 24.22 -92.98 -33.69
CA GLY A 475 24.92 -93.12 -34.99
C GLY A 475 26.24 -93.90 -34.93
N ASP A 476 26.58 -94.47 -33.77
CA ASP A 476 27.72 -95.39 -33.56
C ASP A 476 27.28 -96.84 -33.25
N GLY A 477 25.99 -97.12 -33.42
CA GLY A 477 25.37 -98.42 -33.11
C GLY A 477 24.90 -98.57 -31.66
N THR A 478 25.06 -97.53 -30.82
CA THR A 478 24.50 -97.49 -29.47
C THR A 478 23.30 -96.53 -29.36
N GLU A 479 22.30 -96.90 -28.57
CA GLU A 479 21.14 -96.03 -28.29
C GLU A 479 21.24 -95.41 -26.90
N LYS A 480 20.90 -94.13 -26.81
CA LYS A 480 20.84 -93.41 -25.54
C LYS A 480 19.40 -93.01 -25.24
N CYS A 481 18.88 -93.54 -24.14
CA CYS A 481 17.52 -93.27 -23.68
C CYS A 481 17.49 -92.11 -22.70
N PHE A 482 16.62 -91.15 -22.96
CA PHE A 482 16.31 -90.06 -22.05
C PHE A 482 14.97 -90.38 -21.39
N TYR A 483 15.04 -90.62 -20.10
CA TYR A 483 13.89 -90.66 -19.21
C TYR A 483 13.75 -89.24 -18.69
N ASP A 484 12.70 -88.55 -19.11
CA ASP A 484 12.44 -87.17 -18.64
C ASP A 484 12.10 -87.20 -17.14
#